data_AF-A0A0N5BML3-F1
#
_entry.id   AF-A0A0N5BML3-F1
#
_cell.length_a   1.000
_cell.length_b   1.000
_cell.length_c   1.000
_cell.angle_alpha   90.00
_cell.angle_beta   90.00
_cell.angle_gamma   90.00
#
_symmetry.space_group_name_H-M   'P 1'
#
loop_
_entity.id
_entity.type
_entity.pdbx_description
1 polymer ?
#
loop_
_entity_poly.entity_id
_entity_poly.type
_entity_poly.pdbx_seq_one_letter_code
_entity_poly.pdbx_strand_id
1 'polypeptide(L)'
;MMDLELLSLPTEILAKIFSNIPWNELINIKLCARKFNYVTEKYLKDMQKPKLNSIDFECKSTHNEGIDRIRIAYKILLTEANNSKVISDEKEFFLLPSEIGKLHGFLKKVDLTSLDCVDISLCDYAEVLGIFNDYFHNTNKVEDICLYVSNSEEDIGNTFSFLEKIQNVGCLELILHLPHLNVSKDFIIPVRNSLEALDIWEEGDTAFVNPRMIKYIVENNPDLCEFRFTLSSLETYKMVIETIVKGELARRNNGCLHRHISLFLCFSSVETSFELLSYLNSEEFPYSGTNTMQEEDILYIGRFDCPVCGEFDTVGVYKDEFY
;
A
#
# COMPACT_ATOMS: atom_id res chain seq x y z
N MET A 1 45.32 -37.65 3.97
CA MET A 1 44.00 -37.01 4.11
C MET A 1 43.15 -37.53 2.97
N MET A 2 42.01 -38.17 3.25
CA MET A 2 41.01 -38.35 2.21
C MET A 2 40.39 -36.98 1.97
N ASP A 3 40.66 -36.41 0.80
CA ASP A 3 39.94 -35.20 0.36
C ASP A 3 38.47 -35.57 0.26
N LEU A 4 37.66 -34.94 1.11
CA LEU A 4 36.22 -35.09 1.08
C LEU A 4 35.74 -34.42 -0.21
N GLU A 5 35.59 -35.20 -1.26
CA GLU A 5 35.19 -34.67 -2.56
C GLU A 5 33.73 -34.22 -2.46
N LEU A 6 33.48 -32.91 -2.34
CA LEU A 6 32.15 -32.33 -2.10
C LEU A 6 31.11 -32.83 -3.12
N LEU A 7 31.54 -33.08 -4.36
CA LEU A 7 30.71 -33.63 -5.44
C LEU A 7 30.20 -35.05 -5.17
N SER A 8 30.86 -35.82 -4.31
CA SER A 8 30.44 -37.19 -3.93
C SER A 8 29.28 -37.21 -2.94
N LEU A 9 28.99 -36.08 -2.27
CA LEU A 9 27.94 -36.02 -1.25
C LEU A 9 26.53 -36.19 -1.85
N PRO A 10 25.59 -36.79 -1.10
CA PRO A 10 24.17 -36.83 -1.49
C PRO A 10 23.58 -35.43 -1.65
N THR A 11 22.55 -35.30 -2.49
CA THR A 11 21.93 -34.00 -2.82
C THR A 11 21.32 -33.30 -1.61
N GLU A 12 20.79 -34.05 -0.67
CA GLU A 12 20.19 -33.57 0.58
C GLU A 12 21.24 -32.99 1.52
N ILE A 13 22.42 -33.62 1.56
CA ILE A 13 23.55 -33.12 2.36
C ILE A 13 24.09 -31.83 1.74
N LEU A 14 24.23 -31.79 0.42
CA LEU A 14 24.61 -30.57 -0.30
C LEU A 14 23.61 -29.44 -0.08
N ALA A 15 22.30 -29.73 -0.13
CA ALA A 15 21.26 -28.73 0.12
C ALA A 15 21.39 -28.13 1.53
N LYS A 16 21.62 -28.97 2.55
CA LYS A 16 21.84 -28.51 3.93
C LYS A 16 23.14 -27.72 4.11
N ILE A 17 24.17 -28.01 3.34
CA ILE A 17 25.39 -27.19 3.33
C ILE A 17 25.09 -25.84 2.69
N PHE A 18 24.50 -25.84 1.50
CA PHE A 18 24.22 -24.62 0.73
C PHE A 18 23.17 -23.71 1.37
N SER A 19 22.25 -24.24 2.19
CA SER A 19 21.28 -23.43 2.95
C SER A 19 21.92 -22.48 3.96
N ASN A 20 23.19 -22.70 4.32
CA ASN A 20 23.95 -21.83 5.23
C ASN A 20 24.80 -20.79 4.48
N ILE A 21 24.80 -20.83 3.14
CA ILE A 21 25.56 -19.88 2.31
C ILE A 21 24.71 -18.63 2.09
N PRO A 22 25.28 -17.42 2.29
CA PRO A 22 24.59 -16.17 1.98
C PRO A 22 24.07 -16.13 0.55
N TRP A 23 22.88 -15.55 0.35
CA TRP A 23 22.20 -15.58 -0.94
C TRP A 23 23.03 -14.95 -2.08
N ASN A 24 23.83 -13.93 -1.77
CA ASN A 24 24.69 -13.23 -2.71
C ASN A 24 25.91 -14.07 -3.14
N GLU A 25 26.28 -15.09 -2.38
CA GLU A 25 27.38 -16.02 -2.69
C GLU A 25 26.89 -17.29 -3.38
N LEU A 26 25.60 -17.62 -3.29
CA LEU A 26 25.02 -18.81 -3.93
C LEU A 26 25.24 -18.85 -5.44
N ILE A 27 25.38 -17.70 -6.10
CA ILE A 27 25.70 -17.66 -7.53
C ILE A 27 27.04 -18.33 -7.84
N ASN A 28 28.05 -18.16 -6.98
CA ASN A 28 29.36 -18.78 -7.16
C ASN A 28 29.23 -20.31 -7.07
N ILE A 29 28.44 -20.81 -6.13
CA ILE A 29 28.15 -22.25 -5.96
C ILE A 29 27.48 -22.83 -7.21
N LYS A 30 26.52 -22.10 -7.80
CA LYS A 30 25.85 -22.51 -9.05
C LYS A 30 26.83 -22.62 -10.22
N LEU A 31 27.77 -21.70 -10.31
CA LEU A 31 28.76 -21.65 -11.39
C LEU A 31 29.85 -22.72 -11.25
N CYS A 32 30.11 -23.22 -10.03
CA CYS A 32 31.15 -24.24 -9.80
C CYS A 32 30.86 -25.59 -10.49
N ALA A 33 29.62 -26.08 -10.46
CA ALA A 33 29.30 -27.40 -11.03
C ALA A 33 27.80 -27.56 -11.37
N ARG A 34 27.52 -28.35 -12.43
CA ARG A 34 26.13 -28.69 -12.83
C ARG A 34 25.32 -29.32 -11.69
N LYS A 35 25.94 -30.21 -10.89
CA LYS A 35 25.29 -30.85 -9.74
C LYS A 35 24.90 -29.81 -8.68
N PHE A 36 25.75 -28.82 -8.43
CA PHE A 36 25.46 -27.78 -7.45
C PHE A 36 24.33 -26.87 -7.92
N ASN A 37 24.33 -26.46 -9.20
CA ASN A 37 23.22 -25.75 -9.78
C ASN A 37 21.90 -26.52 -9.61
N TYR A 38 21.88 -27.81 -9.97
CA TYR A 38 20.71 -28.67 -9.76
C TYR A 38 20.24 -28.70 -8.30
N VAL A 39 21.16 -28.85 -7.34
CA VAL A 39 20.82 -28.84 -5.91
C VAL A 39 20.20 -27.50 -5.50
N THR A 40 20.82 -26.38 -5.86
CA THR A 40 20.31 -25.06 -5.48
C THR A 40 18.94 -24.74 -6.08
N GLU A 41 18.65 -25.20 -7.30
CA GLU A 41 17.34 -25.00 -7.93
C GLU A 41 16.28 -25.97 -7.36
N LYS A 42 16.63 -27.24 -7.15
CA LYS A 42 15.71 -28.26 -6.59
C LYS A 42 15.31 -27.97 -5.15
N TYR A 43 16.24 -27.47 -4.33
CA TYR A 43 16.04 -27.17 -2.92
C TYR A 43 15.95 -25.66 -2.67
N LEU A 44 15.46 -24.88 -3.64
CA LEU A 44 15.36 -23.42 -3.57
C LEU A 44 14.65 -22.91 -2.30
N LYS A 45 13.62 -23.63 -1.84
CA LYS A 45 12.87 -23.30 -0.61
C LYS A 45 13.74 -23.32 0.66
N ASP A 46 14.82 -24.09 0.65
CA ASP A 46 15.73 -24.28 1.77
C ASP A 46 16.93 -23.31 1.68
N MET A 47 17.10 -22.61 0.56
CA MET A 47 18.19 -21.66 0.36
C MET A 47 17.89 -20.30 0.98
N GLN A 48 18.94 -19.58 1.40
CA GLN A 48 18.81 -18.16 1.75
C GLN A 48 18.35 -17.36 0.53
N LYS A 49 17.45 -16.40 0.75
CA LYS A 49 16.90 -15.53 -0.31
C LYS A 49 17.22 -14.07 -0.01
N PRO A 50 17.44 -13.22 -1.03
CA PRO A 50 17.45 -11.79 -0.84
C PRO A 50 16.11 -11.30 -0.31
N LYS A 51 16.16 -10.45 0.71
CA LYS A 51 14.99 -9.79 1.27
C LYS A 51 14.69 -8.52 0.47
N LEU A 52 13.49 -8.41 -0.09
CA LEU A 52 13.09 -7.18 -0.76
C LEU A 52 12.74 -6.12 0.27
N ASN A 53 13.18 -4.90 0.01
CA ASN A 53 12.77 -3.70 0.73
C ASN A 53 11.60 -3.03 0.01
N SER A 54 11.68 -2.91 -1.31
CA SER A 54 10.60 -2.35 -2.12
C SER A 54 10.40 -3.15 -3.39
N ILE A 55 9.18 -3.13 -3.90
CA ILE A 55 8.81 -3.68 -5.20
C ILE A 55 7.80 -2.74 -5.87
N ASP A 56 8.00 -2.55 -7.16
CA ASP A 56 7.21 -1.67 -8.01
C ASP A 56 6.84 -2.43 -9.29
N PHE A 57 5.56 -2.35 -9.67
CA PHE A 57 5.00 -2.95 -10.87
C PHE A 57 4.34 -1.89 -11.73
N GLU A 58 4.92 -1.58 -12.89
CA GLU A 58 4.39 -0.55 -13.79
C GLU A 58 4.09 -1.10 -15.18
N CYS A 59 2.97 -0.65 -15.78
CA CYS A 59 2.76 -0.81 -17.21
C CYS A 59 3.54 0.26 -17.99
N LYS A 60 4.53 -0.14 -18.79
CA LYS A 60 5.27 0.77 -19.66
C LYS A 60 4.90 0.52 -21.11
N SER A 61 4.08 1.41 -21.69
CA SER A 61 3.90 1.46 -23.13
C SER A 61 5.12 2.13 -23.76
N THR A 62 5.94 1.36 -24.50
CA THR A 62 6.99 1.98 -25.29
C THR A 62 6.35 2.55 -26.56
N HIS A 63 6.08 3.86 -26.55
CA HIS A 63 5.50 4.62 -27.67
C HIS A 63 6.16 4.35 -29.04
N ASN A 64 7.40 3.86 -29.05
CA ASN A 64 8.17 3.59 -30.26
C ASN A 64 7.96 2.18 -30.85
N GLU A 65 7.52 1.19 -30.07
CA GLU A 65 7.40 -0.21 -30.53
C GLU A 65 5.96 -0.74 -30.47
N GLY A 66 5.06 -0.07 -29.73
CA GLY A 66 3.67 -0.53 -29.56
C GLY A 66 3.57 -1.87 -28.83
N ILE A 67 4.61 -2.27 -28.11
CA ILE A 67 4.64 -3.48 -27.30
C ILE A 67 4.56 -3.04 -25.84
N ASP A 68 3.42 -3.33 -25.22
CA ASP A 68 3.27 -3.12 -23.80
C ASP A 68 4.17 -4.09 -23.03
N ARG A 69 4.91 -3.54 -22.07
CA ARG A 69 5.80 -4.30 -21.20
C ARG A 69 5.44 -4.01 -19.76
N ILE A 70 5.49 -5.05 -18.94
CA ILE A 70 5.37 -4.92 -17.49
C ILE A 70 6.78 -4.69 -16.96
N ARG A 71 7.03 -3.52 -16.37
CA ARG A 71 8.25 -3.21 -15.64
C ARG A 71 8.10 -3.72 -14.22
N ILE A 72 9.11 -4.43 -13.73
CA ILE A 72 9.22 -4.82 -12.33
C ILE A 72 10.52 -4.22 -11.80
N ALA A 73 10.39 -3.26 -10.91
CA ALA A 73 11.51 -2.63 -10.22
C ALA A 73 11.52 -3.05 -8.75
N TYR A 74 12.71 -3.17 -8.16
CA TYR A 74 12.85 -3.61 -6.78
C TYR A 74 14.18 -3.17 -6.16
N LYS A 75 14.17 -3.07 -4.82
CA LYS A 75 15.37 -2.84 -4.00
C LYS A 75 15.52 -3.95 -2.98
N ILE A 76 16.75 -4.35 -2.70
CA ILE A 76 17.08 -5.42 -1.75
C ILE A 76 17.57 -4.80 -0.45
N LEU A 77 17.08 -5.30 0.67
CA LEU A 77 17.61 -5.00 2.00
C LEU A 77 18.91 -5.78 2.22
N LEU A 78 20.02 -5.06 2.34
CA LEU A 78 21.33 -5.60 2.67
C LEU A 78 21.56 -5.49 4.18
N THR A 79 22.00 -6.59 4.79
CA THR A 79 22.45 -6.60 6.19
C THR A 79 23.96 -6.69 6.21
N GLU A 80 24.63 -5.62 6.64
CA GLU A 80 26.08 -5.62 6.79
C GLU A 80 26.51 -6.26 8.11
N ALA A 81 27.81 -6.57 8.23
CA ALA A 81 28.40 -7.19 9.42
C ALA A 81 28.19 -6.40 10.72
N ASN A 82 27.87 -5.10 10.62
CA ASN A 82 27.61 -4.21 11.76
C ASN A 82 26.11 -4.09 12.11
N ASN A 83 25.25 -4.92 11.51
CA ASN A 83 23.79 -4.80 11.57
C ASN A 83 23.23 -3.46 11.03
N SER A 84 24.04 -2.68 10.29
CA SER A 84 23.55 -1.57 9.49
C SER A 84 22.67 -2.13 8.37
N LYS A 85 21.44 -1.63 8.31
CA LYS A 85 20.53 -1.87 7.18
C LYS A 85 20.92 -0.91 6.06
N VAL A 86 21.30 -1.45 4.92
CA VAL A 86 21.60 -0.68 3.70
C VAL A 86 20.63 -1.14 2.62
N ILE A 87 20.08 -0.19 1.87
CA ILE A 87 19.19 -0.51 0.74
C ILE A 87 20.05 -0.52 -0.53
N SER A 88 19.90 -1.55 -1.36
CA SER A 88 20.61 -1.62 -2.63
C SER A 88 20.14 -0.55 -3.61
N ASP A 89 20.96 -0.29 -4.63
CA ASP A 89 20.48 0.38 -5.84
C ASP A 89 19.26 -0.37 -6.42
N GLU A 90 18.40 0.39 -7.09
CA GLU A 90 17.24 -0.14 -7.78
C GLU A 90 17.67 -1.07 -8.92
N LYS A 91 16.95 -2.18 -9.04
CA LYS A 91 17.09 -3.14 -10.13
C LYS A 91 15.76 -3.25 -10.82
N GLU A 92 15.79 -3.43 -12.13
CA GLU A 92 14.59 -3.61 -12.92
C GLU A 92 14.74 -4.72 -13.96
N PHE A 93 13.61 -5.30 -14.35
CA PHE A 93 13.49 -6.11 -15.54
C PHE A 93 12.10 -5.92 -16.15
N PHE A 94 11.97 -6.34 -17.40
CA PHE A 94 10.74 -6.20 -18.16
C PHE A 94 10.22 -7.58 -18.54
N LEU A 95 8.91 -7.75 -18.47
CA LEU A 95 8.20 -8.92 -18.97
C LEU A 95 7.28 -8.51 -20.11
N LEU A 96 7.24 -9.33 -21.15
CA LEU A 96 6.11 -9.32 -22.07
C LEU A 96 4.88 -9.94 -21.39
N PRO A 97 3.65 -9.61 -21.80
CA PRO A 97 2.44 -10.25 -21.28
C PRO A 97 2.50 -11.78 -21.37
N SER A 98 3.03 -12.31 -22.48
CA SER A 98 3.22 -13.76 -22.68
C SER A 98 4.25 -14.41 -21.74
N GLU A 99 5.02 -13.60 -21.02
CA GLU A 99 6.08 -14.03 -20.11
C GLU A 99 5.73 -13.82 -18.64
N ILE A 100 4.48 -13.45 -18.34
CA ILE A 100 4.01 -13.16 -16.97
C ILE A 100 4.27 -14.33 -16.00
N GLY A 101 4.22 -15.58 -16.48
CA GLY A 101 4.59 -16.76 -15.70
C GLY A 101 6.03 -16.77 -15.17
N LYS A 102 6.95 -15.98 -15.75
CA LYS A 102 8.32 -15.79 -15.22
C LYS A 102 8.31 -15.03 -13.90
N LEU A 103 7.26 -14.24 -13.60
CA LEU A 103 7.11 -13.53 -12.34
C LEU A 103 7.05 -14.49 -11.15
N HIS A 104 6.35 -15.63 -11.27
CA HIS A 104 6.40 -16.69 -10.25
C HIS A 104 7.84 -17.17 -9.99
N GLY A 105 8.65 -17.31 -11.04
CA GLY A 105 10.05 -17.71 -10.94
C GLY A 105 10.88 -16.69 -10.17
N PHE A 106 10.60 -15.40 -10.34
CA PHE A 106 11.23 -14.32 -9.58
C PHE A 106 10.75 -14.30 -8.13
N LEU A 107 9.44 -14.27 -7.88
CA LEU A 107 8.87 -14.20 -6.53
C LEU A 107 9.25 -15.41 -5.66
N LYS A 108 9.44 -16.60 -6.25
CA LYS A 108 9.97 -17.78 -5.52
C LYS A 108 11.40 -17.60 -5.02
N LYS A 109 12.20 -16.76 -5.66
CA LYS A 109 13.63 -16.55 -5.38
C LYS A 109 13.90 -15.42 -4.39
N VAL A 110 12.89 -14.66 -4.01
CA VAL A 110 13.01 -13.55 -3.06
C VAL A 110 12.25 -13.84 -1.76
N ASP A 111 12.57 -13.08 -0.73
CA ASP A 111 11.87 -13.07 0.56
C ASP A 111 11.17 -11.71 0.72
N LEU A 112 9.85 -11.72 0.89
CA LEU A 112 9.01 -10.52 1.03
C LEU A 112 8.77 -10.13 2.50
N THR A 113 9.40 -10.80 3.47
CA THR A 113 9.17 -10.53 4.89
C THR A 113 9.71 -9.18 5.36
N SER A 114 10.57 -8.51 4.59
CA SER A 114 11.11 -7.17 4.93
C SER A 114 10.64 -6.10 3.96
N LEU A 115 9.53 -6.37 3.27
CA LEU A 115 8.93 -5.44 2.33
C LEU A 115 8.36 -4.24 3.09
N ASP A 116 8.80 -3.06 2.68
CA ASP A 116 8.56 -1.76 3.30
C ASP A 116 7.71 -0.88 2.38
N CYS A 117 7.90 -1.01 1.06
CA CYS A 117 7.13 -0.26 0.07
C CYS A 117 6.66 -1.18 -1.06
N VAL A 118 5.39 -1.05 -1.44
CA VAL A 118 4.75 -1.74 -2.56
C VAL A 118 4.07 -0.71 -3.44
N ASP A 119 4.48 -0.60 -4.69
CA ASP A 119 3.84 0.23 -5.70
C ASP A 119 3.32 -0.67 -6.82
N ILE A 120 2.07 -0.44 -7.22
CA ILE A 120 1.39 -1.23 -8.25
C ILE A 120 0.59 -0.29 -9.14
N SER A 121 1.11 -0.01 -10.33
CA SER A 121 0.44 0.75 -11.37
C SER A 121 0.26 -0.09 -12.63
N LEU A 122 -0.89 -0.79 -12.68
CA LEU A 122 -1.19 -1.79 -13.71
C LEU A 122 -2.51 -1.46 -14.40
N CYS A 123 -2.42 -0.88 -15.60
CA CYS A 123 -3.62 -0.42 -16.31
C CYS A 123 -4.54 -1.54 -16.80
N ASP A 124 -3.96 -2.66 -17.26
CA ASP A 124 -4.68 -3.80 -17.86
C ASP A 124 -4.11 -5.18 -17.45
N TYR A 125 -3.23 -5.21 -16.45
CA TYR A 125 -2.43 -6.41 -16.10
C TYR A 125 -2.76 -6.94 -14.70
N ALA A 126 -4.04 -7.07 -14.36
CA ALA A 126 -4.46 -7.55 -13.05
C ALA A 126 -3.95 -8.95 -12.69
N GLU A 127 -3.59 -9.77 -13.68
CA GLU A 127 -2.94 -11.07 -13.44
C GLU A 127 -1.62 -10.92 -12.66
N VAL A 128 -0.86 -9.82 -12.88
CA VAL A 128 0.37 -9.54 -12.12
C VAL A 128 0.03 -9.38 -10.63
N LEU A 129 -1.06 -8.68 -10.33
CA LEU A 129 -1.55 -8.49 -8.97
C LEU A 129 -1.98 -9.83 -8.37
N GLY A 130 -2.69 -10.67 -9.12
CA GLY A 130 -3.05 -12.02 -8.69
C GLY A 130 -1.82 -12.87 -8.34
N ILE A 131 -0.81 -12.86 -9.22
CA ILE A 131 0.46 -13.57 -9.00
C ILE A 131 1.19 -13.00 -7.78
N PHE A 132 1.26 -11.69 -7.61
CA PHE A 132 1.92 -11.09 -6.45
C PHE A 132 1.17 -11.44 -5.15
N ASN A 133 -0.16 -11.37 -5.20
CA ASN A 133 -1.05 -11.68 -4.08
C ASN A 133 -0.85 -13.11 -3.54
N ASP A 134 -0.51 -14.07 -4.40
CA ASP A 134 -0.19 -15.45 -4.00
C ASP A 134 1.08 -15.57 -3.13
N TYR A 135 1.98 -14.60 -3.19
CA TYR A 135 3.24 -14.57 -2.44
C TYR A 135 3.22 -13.53 -1.32
N PHE A 136 2.30 -12.57 -1.40
CA PHE A 136 2.09 -11.54 -0.39
C PHE A 136 1.39 -12.14 0.83
N HIS A 137 2.20 -12.61 1.78
CA HIS A 137 1.77 -13.12 3.08
C HIS A 137 2.45 -12.34 4.21
N ASN A 138 2.75 -11.07 3.98
CA ASN A 138 3.55 -10.30 4.92
C ASN A 138 2.76 -10.12 6.22
N THR A 139 3.41 -10.47 7.33
CA THR A 139 2.86 -10.28 8.68
C THR A 139 3.42 -9.02 9.32
N ASN A 140 4.52 -8.49 8.79
CA ASN A 140 5.13 -7.24 9.25
C ASN A 140 4.37 -6.03 8.69
N LYS A 141 4.53 -4.88 9.37
CA LYS A 141 4.07 -3.60 8.84
C LYS A 141 4.83 -3.31 7.54
N VAL A 142 4.09 -3.07 6.47
CA VAL A 142 4.60 -2.41 5.25
C VAL A 142 4.41 -0.91 5.47
N GLU A 143 5.42 -0.09 5.25
CA GLU A 143 5.27 1.34 5.46
C GLU A 143 4.30 1.94 4.44
N ASP A 144 4.52 1.69 3.15
CA ASP A 144 3.73 2.28 2.07
C ASP A 144 3.17 1.22 1.11
N ILE A 145 1.88 1.29 0.83
CA ILE A 145 1.25 0.58 -0.29
C ILE A 145 0.51 1.59 -1.16
N CYS A 146 1.00 1.75 -2.40
CA CYS A 146 0.32 2.50 -3.45
C CYS A 146 -0.25 1.52 -4.48
N LEU A 147 -1.53 1.69 -4.82
CA LEU A 147 -2.22 0.84 -5.77
C LEU A 147 -3.03 1.70 -6.74
N TYR A 148 -2.55 1.78 -7.97
CA TYR A 148 -3.26 2.36 -9.11
C TYR A 148 -3.91 1.26 -9.95
N VAL A 149 -5.23 1.37 -10.12
CA VAL A 149 -6.07 0.42 -10.85
C VAL A 149 -6.93 1.18 -11.84
N SER A 150 -6.76 0.87 -13.13
CA SER A 150 -7.61 1.41 -14.19
C SER A 150 -8.28 0.32 -15.05
N ASN A 151 -8.46 -0.87 -14.48
CA ASN A 151 -8.90 -2.07 -15.20
C ASN A 151 -10.40 -2.07 -15.55
N SER A 152 -10.74 -2.86 -16.58
CA SER A 152 -12.12 -3.26 -16.89
C SER A 152 -12.72 -4.20 -15.82
N GLU A 153 -14.06 -4.30 -15.77
CA GLU A 153 -14.79 -5.09 -14.75
C GLU A 153 -14.34 -6.56 -14.60
N GLU A 154 -13.81 -7.17 -15.67
CA GLU A 154 -13.48 -8.60 -15.71
C GLU A 154 -12.36 -8.99 -14.73
N ASP A 155 -11.51 -8.04 -14.34
CA ASP A 155 -10.25 -8.29 -13.65
C ASP A 155 -10.18 -7.72 -12.22
N ILE A 156 -11.28 -7.13 -11.75
CA ILE A 156 -11.40 -6.52 -10.42
C ILE A 156 -11.18 -7.51 -9.27
N GLY A 157 -11.45 -8.80 -9.51
CA GLY A 157 -11.40 -9.85 -8.49
C GLY A 157 -10.01 -9.98 -7.85
N ASN A 158 -8.95 -9.81 -8.64
CA ASN A 158 -7.57 -9.84 -8.14
C ASN A 158 -7.27 -8.63 -7.25
N THR A 159 -7.77 -7.45 -7.64
CA THR A 159 -7.67 -6.22 -6.84
C THR A 159 -8.32 -6.36 -5.49
N PHE A 160 -9.59 -6.77 -5.44
CA PHE A 160 -10.28 -6.96 -4.16
C PHE A 160 -9.63 -8.05 -3.31
N SER A 161 -9.23 -9.16 -3.93
CA SER A 161 -8.52 -10.25 -3.22
C SER A 161 -7.18 -9.79 -2.64
N PHE A 162 -6.52 -8.79 -3.24
CA PHE A 162 -5.30 -8.20 -2.70
C PHE A 162 -5.63 -7.23 -1.55
N LEU A 163 -6.58 -6.31 -1.75
CA LEU A 163 -7.03 -5.36 -0.73
C LEU A 163 -7.49 -6.08 0.56
N GLU A 164 -8.17 -7.22 0.45
CA GLU A 164 -8.58 -8.06 1.58
C GLU A 164 -7.41 -8.66 2.39
N LYS A 165 -6.19 -8.69 1.84
CA LYS A 165 -4.99 -9.14 2.56
C LYS A 165 -4.21 -8.00 3.22
N ILE A 166 -4.51 -6.75 2.90
CA ILE A 166 -3.82 -5.60 3.51
C ILE A 166 -4.34 -5.43 4.93
N GLN A 167 -3.49 -5.75 5.91
CA GLN A 167 -3.83 -5.65 7.34
C GLN A 167 -2.93 -4.69 8.11
N ASN A 168 -1.62 -4.68 7.81
CA ASN A 168 -0.60 -3.94 8.54
C ASN A 168 0.15 -3.03 7.58
N VAL A 169 -0.39 -1.83 7.32
CA VAL A 169 0.22 -0.80 6.47
C VAL A 169 0.25 0.56 7.19
N GLY A 170 1.30 1.37 6.97
CA GLY A 170 1.43 2.74 7.49
C GLY A 170 0.65 3.76 6.67
N CYS A 171 0.94 3.82 5.37
CA CYS A 171 0.26 4.64 4.39
C CYS A 171 -0.38 3.77 3.32
N LEU A 172 -1.69 3.94 3.11
CA LEU A 172 -2.42 3.25 2.04
C LEU A 172 -2.93 4.28 1.04
N GLU A 173 -2.40 4.24 -0.17
CA GLU A 173 -2.83 5.05 -1.31
C GLU A 173 -3.52 4.18 -2.35
N LEU A 174 -4.75 4.55 -2.70
CA LEU A 174 -5.60 3.84 -3.64
C LEU A 174 -6.07 4.78 -4.73
N ILE A 175 -5.57 4.60 -5.94
CA ILE A 175 -6.03 5.33 -7.13
C ILE A 175 -6.88 4.40 -7.98
N LEU A 176 -8.19 4.64 -7.96
CA LEU A 176 -9.21 3.72 -8.45
C LEU A 176 -10.01 4.35 -9.59
N HIS A 177 -9.62 4.02 -10.82
CA HIS A 177 -10.34 4.38 -12.05
C HIS A 177 -11.23 3.21 -12.47
N LEU A 178 -12.36 3.04 -11.79
CA LEU A 178 -13.22 1.85 -11.92
C LEU A 178 -14.66 2.22 -12.34
N PRO A 179 -14.88 2.92 -13.47
CA PRO A 179 -16.17 3.52 -13.77
C PRO A 179 -17.31 2.50 -13.78
N HIS A 180 -18.43 2.87 -13.17
CA HIS A 180 -19.67 2.07 -13.10
C HIS A 180 -19.58 0.75 -12.31
N LEU A 181 -18.47 0.48 -11.64
CA LEU A 181 -18.33 -0.71 -10.82
C LEU A 181 -19.23 -0.67 -9.57
N ASN A 182 -20.08 -1.69 -9.42
CA ASN A 182 -20.90 -1.84 -8.23
C ASN A 182 -20.15 -2.60 -7.13
N VAL A 183 -19.40 -1.86 -6.32
CA VAL A 183 -18.70 -2.41 -5.15
C VAL A 183 -19.72 -2.74 -4.06
N SER A 184 -19.56 -3.90 -3.42
CA SER A 184 -20.41 -4.25 -2.28
C SER A 184 -20.32 -3.18 -1.20
N LYS A 185 -21.47 -2.68 -0.74
CA LYS A 185 -21.55 -1.74 0.39
C LYS A 185 -20.99 -2.30 1.69
N ASP A 186 -20.79 -3.61 1.74
CA ASP A 186 -20.22 -4.33 2.87
C ASP A 186 -18.72 -4.61 2.73
N PHE A 187 -18.10 -4.20 1.61
CA PHE A 187 -16.67 -4.35 1.39
C PHE A 187 -15.87 -3.46 2.36
N ILE A 188 -14.83 -4.04 2.95
CA ILE A 188 -13.95 -3.41 3.93
C ILE A 188 -12.52 -3.82 3.58
N ILE A 189 -11.61 -2.85 3.62
CA ILE A 189 -10.17 -3.11 3.62
C ILE A 189 -9.75 -3.35 5.08
N PRO A 190 -9.27 -4.55 5.45
CA PRO A 190 -9.12 -4.96 6.85
C PRO A 190 -7.84 -4.42 7.51
N VAL A 191 -7.45 -3.17 7.22
CA VAL A 191 -6.29 -2.51 7.84
C VAL A 191 -6.57 -2.18 9.29
N ARG A 192 -5.64 -2.51 10.19
CA ARG A 192 -5.79 -2.33 11.63
C ARG A 192 -4.47 -2.00 12.33
N ASN A 193 -4.56 -1.16 13.35
CA ASN A 193 -3.53 -0.81 14.33
C ASN A 193 -2.24 -0.18 13.76
N SER A 194 -2.17 0.13 12.47
CA SER A 194 -0.91 0.59 11.87
C SER A 194 -1.07 1.76 10.91
N LEU A 195 -2.29 2.04 10.43
CA LEU A 195 -2.52 3.07 9.42
C LEU A 195 -2.40 4.46 10.06
N GLU A 196 -1.57 5.29 9.46
CA GLU A 196 -1.26 6.67 9.84
C GLU A 196 -1.82 7.66 8.81
N ALA A 197 -1.80 7.26 7.53
CA ALA A 197 -2.34 8.02 6.40
C ALA A 197 -3.19 7.13 5.48
N LEU A 198 -4.33 7.66 5.04
CA LEU A 198 -5.20 7.05 4.04
C LEU A 198 -5.42 8.00 2.87
N ASP A 199 -5.06 7.58 1.67
CA ASP A 199 -5.32 8.31 0.44
C ASP A 199 -6.21 7.48 -0.48
N ILE A 200 -7.37 8.01 -0.87
CA ILE A 200 -8.26 7.35 -1.83
C ILE A 200 -8.69 8.35 -2.89
N TRP A 201 -8.32 8.03 -4.13
CA TRP A 201 -8.80 8.68 -5.32
C TRP A 201 -9.78 7.77 -6.07
N GLU A 202 -11.03 8.20 -6.14
CA GLU A 202 -12.10 7.62 -6.94
C GLU A 202 -12.39 8.50 -8.17
N GLU A 203 -12.39 7.89 -9.36
CA GLU A 203 -12.92 8.53 -10.57
C GLU A 203 -14.13 7.77 -11.13
N GLY A 204 -14.93 8.41 -11.98
CA GLY A 204 -15.90 7.73 -12.86
C GLY A 204 -17.22 7.28 -12.20
N ASP A 205 -17.79 8.09 -11.31
CA ASP A 205 -19.04 7.78 -10.58
C ASP A 205 -19.00 6.45 -9.82
N THR A 206 -17.84 6.11 -9.27
CA THR A 206 -17.66 4.95 -8.39
C THR A 206 -18.24 5.20 -7.00
N ALA A 207 -18.63 4.11 -6.34
CA ALA A 207 -19.09 4.08 -4.96
C ALA A 207 -18.28 3.03 -4.16
N PHE A 208 -16.97 2.99 -4.36
CA PHE A 208 -16.08 2.08 -3.63
C PHE A 208 -15.94 2.52 -2.17
N VAL A 209 -15.73 3.81 -1.93
CA VAL A 209 -15.74 4.43 -0.60
C VAL A 209 -17.16 4.41 -0.05
N ASN A 210 -17.31 3.81 1.13
CA ASN A 210 -18.59 3.70 1.80
C ASN A 210 -18.43 3.94 3.31
N PRO A 211 -19.51 4.34 4.02
CA PRO A 211 -19.42 4.68 5.44
C PRO A 211 -18.96 3.52 6.32
N ARG A 212 -19.28 2.27 5.94
CA ARG A 212 -18.90 1.09 6.71
C ARG A 212 -17.39 0.85 6.64
N MET A 213 -16.79 1.02 5.47
CA MET A 213 -15.34 0.94 5.26
C MET A 213 -14.61 2.03 6.05
N ILE A 214 -14.99 3.30 5.88
CA ILE A 214 -14.35 4.43 6.57
C ILE A 214 -14.49 4.28 8.09
N LYS A 215 -15.68 3.93 8.58
CA LYS A 215 -15.90 3.66 10.00
C LYS A 215 -14.98 2.56 10.51
N TYR A 216 -14.87 1.44 9.79
CA TYR A 216 -13.98 0.35 10.20
C TYR A 216 -12.52 0.82 10.29
N ILE A 217 -12.03 1.51 9.27
CA ILE A 217 -10.65 2.02 9.23
C ILE A 217 -10.41 2.99 10.40
N VAL A 218 -11.32 3.95 10.60
CA VAL A 218 -11.27 4.94 11.69
C VAL A 218 -11.49 4.28 13.04
N GLU A 219 -12.17 3.16 13.21
CA GLU A 219 -12.27 2.53 14.54
C GLU A 219 -11.03 1.71 14.88
N ASN A 220 -10.39 1.12 13.87
CA ASN A 220 -9.32 0.13 14.06
C ASN A 220 -7.91 0.70 13.94
N ASN A 221 -7.70 1.97 13.58
CA ASN A 221 -6.37 2.57 13.42
C ASN A 221 -6.20 3.81 14.31
N PRO A 222 -5.80 3.64 15.59
CA PRO A 222 -5.76 4.73 16.58
C PRO A 222 -4.76 5.83 16.25
N ASP A 223 -3.78 5.55 15.39
CA ASP A 223 -2.74 6.50 14.98
C ASP A 223 -3.08 7.24 13.68
N LEU A 224 -4.14 6.82 12.96
CA LEU A 224 -4.63 7.49 11.75
C LEU A 224 -4.98 8.95 12.02
N CYS A 225 -4.34 9.86 11.31
CA CYS A 225 -4.55 11.30 11.45
C CYS A 225 -4.60 12.03 10.10
N GLU A 226 -4.09 11.42 9.03
CA GLU A 226 -4.08 12.02 7.70
C GLU A 226 -5.01 11.29 6.76
N PHE A 227 -5.86 12.06 6.08
CA PHE A 227 -6.77 11.55 5.07
C PHE A 227 -6.68 12.41 3.82
N ARG A 228 -6.51 11.80 2.67
CA ARG A 228 -6.60 12.44 1.36
C ARG A 228 -7.68 11.78 0.53
N PHE A 229 -8.54 12.58 -0.06
CA PHE A 229 -9.71 12.10 -0.78
C PHE A 229 -9.97 12.89 -2.05
N THR A 230 -10.12 12.15 -3.15
CA THR A 230 -10.68 12.64 -4.40
C THR A 230 -11.92 11.80 -4.69
N LEU A 231 -13.11 12.36 -4.48
CA LEU A 231 -14.39 11.63 -4.52
C LEU A 231 -15.34 12.21 -5.58
N SER A 232 -16.30 11.39 -6.00
CA SER A 232 -17.23 11.68 -7.09
C SER A 232 -18.34 12.70 -6.77
N SER A 233 -18.68 12.92 -5.49
CA SER A 233 -19.79 13.82 -5.12
C SER A 233 -19.61 14.50 -3.76
N LEU A 234 -20.25 15.65 -3.59
CA LEU A 234 -20.31 16.38 -2.32
C LEU A 234 -20.96 15.55 -1.21
N GLU A 235 -21.98 14.75 -1.53
CA GLU A 235 -22.64 13.85 -0.59
C GLU A 235 -21.68 12.79 -0.06
N THR A 236 -20.83 12.22 -0.93
CA THR A 236 -19.77 11.28 -0.51
C THR A 236 -18.76 11.97 0.40
N TYR A 237 -18.32 13.19 0.05
CA TYR A 237 -17.45 13.99 0.91
C TYR A 237 -18.04 14.21 2.31
N LYS A 238 -19.27 14.71 2.39
CA LYS A 238 -19.97 14.92 3.68
C LYS A 238 -20.06 13.63 4.48
N MET A 239 -20.44 12.53 3.84
CA MET A 239 -20.54 11.21 4.47
C MET A 239 -19.19 10.75 5.06
N VAL A 240 -18.09 10.89 4.32
CA VAL A 240 -16.75 10.48 4.76
C VAL A 240 -16.31 11.34 5.95
N ILE A 241 -16.42 12.66 5.82
CA ILE A 241 -16.04 13.63 6.85
C ILE A 241 -16.83 13.37 8.14
N GLU A 242 -18.15 13.19 8.05
CA GLU A 242 -18.99 12.85 9.20
C GLU A 242 -18.55 11.55 9.87
N THR A 243 -18.24 10.53 9.07
CA THR A 243 -17.86 9.22 9.59
C THR A 243 -16.55 9.30 10.35
N ILE A 244 -15.56 10.03 9.81
CA ILE A 244 -14.27 10.28 10.47
C ILE A 244 -14.48 11.05 11.77
N VAL A 245 -15.17 12.19 11.71
CA VAL A 245 -15.41 13.04 12.88
C VAL A 245 -16.17 12.30 13.98
N LYS A 246 -17.23 11.56 13.64
CA LYS A 246 -17.98 10.74 14.61
C LYS A 246 -17.11 9.66 15.23
N GLY A 247 -16.25 9.01 14.45
CA GLY A 247 -15.29 8.01 14.93
C GLY A 247 -14.28 8.60 15.92
N GLU A 248 -13.71 9.75 15.60
CA GLU A 248 -12.72 10.43 16.46
C GLU A 248 -13.34 10.95 17.76
N LEU A 249 -14.53 11.53 17.70
CA LEU A 249 -15.28 11.92 18.90
C LEU A 249 -15.66 10.71 19.77
N ALA A 250 -15.95 9.55 19.17
CA ALA A 250 -16.24 8.34 19.92
C ALA A 250 -15.01 7.81 20.69
N ARG A 251 -13.81 7.92 20.11
CA ARG A 251 -12.54 7.53 20.77
C ARG A 251 -12.25 8.36 22.01
N ARG A 252 -12.61 9.64 21.97
CA ARG A 252 -12.44 10.55 23.11
C ARG A 252 -13.21 10.13 24.36
N ASN A 253 -14.31 9.37 24.24
CA ASN A 253 -15.02 8.86 25.41
C ASN A 253 -14.13 7.98 26.34
N ASN A 254 -12.93 7.60 25.90
CA ASN A 254 -11.96 6.84 26.67
C ASN A 254 -10.88 7.69 27.39
N GLY A 255 -10.90 9.03 27.31
CA GLY A 255 -9.95 9.88 28.03
C GLY A 255 -9.75 11.29 27.46
N CYS A 256 -8.74 12.00 27.96
CA CYS A 256 -8.28 13.30 27.42
C CYS A 256 -7.20 13.08 26.35
N LEU A 257 -7.51 12.27 25.34
CA LEU A 257 -6.63 12.03 24.20
C LEU A 257 -6.97 13.03 23.11
N HIS A 258 -6.12 14.05 22.96
CA HIS A 258 -6.33 15.13 22.01
C HIS A 258 -5.61 14.86 20.69
N ARG A 259 -6.31 15.08 19.59
CA ARG A 259 -5.77 14.76 18.25
C ARG A 259 -5.94 15.90 17.27
N HIS A 260 -5.05 15.90 16.29
CA HIS A 260 -5.14 16.70 15.09
C HIS A 260 -5.46 15.78 13.93
N ILE A 261 -6.49 16.12 13.16
CA ILE A 261 -6.90 15.38 11.97
C ILE A 261 -6.74 16.31 10.78
N SER A 262 -6.07 15.82 9.74
CA SER A 262 -5.90 16.53 8.46
C SER A 262 -6.71 15.84 7.38
N LEU A 263 -7.59 16.60 6.74
CA LEU A 263 -8.44 16.17 5.64
C LEU A 263 -8.03 16.96 4.38
N PHE A 264 -7.37 16.31 3.44
CA PHE A 264 -7.01 16.87 2.13
C PHE A 264 -8.06 16.45 1.11
N LEU A 265 -8.76 17.40 0.52
CA LEU A 265 -9.89 17.13 -0.36
C LEU A 265 -9.63 17.72 -1.75
N CYS A 266 -9.73 16.89 -2.79
CA CYS A 266 -9.57 17.32 -4.17
C CYS A 266 -10.93 17.33 -4.90
N PHE A 267 -11.45 18.52 -5.18
CA PHE A 267 -12.71 18.70 -5.89
C PHE A 267 -12.54 19.73 -7.00
N SER A 268 -13.21 19.50 -8.13
CA SER A 268 -13.05 20.29 -9.35
C SER A 268 -13.89 21.57 -9.39
N SER A 269 -14.93 21.69 -8.55
CA SER A 269 -15.85 22.83 -8.61
C SER A 269 -15.75 23.76 -7.40
N VAL A 270 -15.75 25.06 -7.68
CA VAL A 270 -15.79 26.13 -6.68
C VAL A 270 -17.11 26.05 -5.88
N GLU A 271 -18.20 25.65 -6.52
CA GLU A 271 -19.49 25.44 -5.86
C GLU A 271 -19.41 24.36 -4.77
N THR A 272 -18.77 23.22 -5.05
CA THR A 272 -18.54 22.15 -4.05
C THR A 272 -17.76 22.70 -2.86
N SER A 273 -16.75 23.55 -3.11
CA SER A 273 -15.95 24.17 -2.06
C SER A 273 -16.81 25.05 -1.12
N PHE A 274 -17.69 25.88 -1.68
CA PHE A 274 -18.56 26.76 -0.90
C PHE A 274 -19.62 25.99 -0.13
N GLU A 275 -20.23 24.97 -0.75
CA GLU A 275 -21.22 24.14 -0.07
C GLU A 275 -20.62 23.31 1.06
N LEU A 276 -19.41 22.79 0.85
CA LEU A 276 -18.69 22.08 1.88
C LEU A 276 -18.29 23.02 3.03
N LEU A 277 -17.80 24.22 2.72
CA LEU A 277 -17.51 25.23 3.73
C LEU A 277 -18.77 25.65 4.52
N SER A 278 -19.90 25.80 3.84
CA SER A 278 -21.20 26.09 4.48
C SER A 278 -21.59 24.98 5.46
N TYR A 279 -21.40 23.71 5.05
CA TYR A 279 -21.62 22.55 5.91
C TYR A 279 -20.67 22.54 7.12
N LEU A 280 -19.37 22.78 6.92
CA LEU A 280 -18.37 22.80 8.01
C LEU A 280 -18.60 23.94 9.02
N ASN A 281 -19.25 25.03 8.60
CA ASN A 281 -19.65 26.13 9.49
C ASN A 281 -21.06 25.97 10.09
N SER A 282 -21.76 24.88 9.78
CA SER A 282 -23.10 24.62 10.29
C SER A 282 -23.09 24.12 11.73
N GLU A 283 -24.24 24.22 12.41
CA GLU A 283 -24.41 23.64 13.76
C GLU A 283 -24.36 22.10 13.78
N GLU A 284 -24.47 21.45 12.62
CA GLU A 284 -24.37 19.99 12.49
C GLU A 284 -22.93 19.51 12.61
N PHE A 285 -21.96 20.36 12.28
CA PHE A 285 -20.54 20.04 12.38
C PHE A 285 -20.03 20.37 13.80
N PRO A 286 -19.45 19.40 14.53
CA PRO A 286 -19.20 19.57 15.95
C PRO A 286 -18.00 20.47 16.27
N TYR A 287 -17.09 20.68 15.32
CA TYR A 287 -15.96 21.58 15.51
C TYR A 287 -16.40 23.02 15.27
N SER A 288 -15.97 23.92 16.15
CA SER A 288 -16.20 25.35 15.97
C SER A 288 -15.11 25.93 15.09
N GLY A 289 -15.51 26.63 14.02
CA GLY A 289 -14.58 27.28 13.11
C GLY A 289 -13.71 28.29 13.84
N THR A 290 -12.40 28.25 13.59
CA THR A 290 -11.47 29.26 14.07
C THR A 290 -11.34 30.34 13.00
N ASN A 291 -11.47 31.61 13.39
CA ASN A 291 -11.27 32.75 12.49
C ASN A 291 -9.77 32.90 12.17
N THR A 292 -9.25 32.08 11.28
CA THR A 292 -7.88 32.19 10.76
C THR A 292 -7.92 32.65 9.31
N MET A 293 -7.06 33.63 8.98
CA MET A 293 -6.90 34.16 7.63
C MET A 293 -6.60 33.02 6.66
N GLN A 294 -7.33 32.96 5.55
CA GLN A 294 -7.25 31.92 4.53
C GLN A 294 -5.91 32.00 3.79
N GLU A 295 -4.98 31.10 4.12
CA GLU A 295 -4.02 30.64 3.13
C GLU A 295 -4.81 29.94 2.00
N GLU A 296 -4.32 30.00 0.76
CA GLU A 296 -5.08 29.58 -0.44
C GLU A 296 -5.56 28.12 -0.36
N ASP A 297 -4.83 27.27 0.36
CA ASP A 297 -5.10 25.83 0.48
C ASP A 297 -5.91 25.45 1.72
N ILE A 298 -6.18 26.38 2.64
CA ILE A 298 -6.90 26.08 3.89
C ILE A 298 -8.39 26.39 3.71
N LEU A 299 -9.21 25.33 3.61
CA LEU A 299 -10.67 25.48 3.52
C LEU A 299 -11.27 25.81 4.90
N TYR A 300 -10.85 25.08 5.94
CA TYR A 300 -11.44 25.20 7.27
C TYR A 300 -10.49 24.68 8.37
N ILE A 301 -10.45 25.37 9.50
CA ILE A 301 -9.81 24.87 10.73
C ILE A 301 -10.82 24.93 11.85
N GLY A 302 -11.16 23.76 12.38
CA GLY A 302 -12.11 23.60 13.47
C GLY A 302 -11.43 23.19 14.76
N ARG A 303 -11.99 23.65 15.87
CA ARG A 303 -11.58 23.30 17.23
C ARG A 303 -12.74 22.68 18.01
N PHE A 304 -12.46 21.64 18.78
CA PHE A 304 -13.44 21.02 19.68
C PHE A 304 -12.87 20.93 21.10
N ASP A 305 -13.40 21.76 22.00
CA ASP A 305 -12.88 21.87 23.37
C ASP A 305 -13.17 20.62 24.21
N CYS A 306 -12.22 20.31 25.10
CA CYS A 306 -12.36 19.29 26.11
C CYS A 306 -12.84 19.87 27.44
N PRO A 307 -14.13 19.73 27.83
CA PRO A 307 -14.62 20.11 29.14
C PRO A 307 -13.89 19.49 30.34
N VAL A 308 -13.13 18.40 30.15
CA VAL A 308 -12.48 17.68 31.26
C VAL A 308 -11.12 18.29 31.62
N CYS A 309 -10.26 18.53 30.63
CA CYS A 309 -8.89 19.03 30.85
C CYS A 309 -8.65 20.45 30.32
N GLY A 310 -9.56 21.01 29.51
CA GLY A 310 -9.41 22.33 28.88
C GLY A 310 -8.58 22.35 27.60
N GLU A 311 -7.94 21.23 27.23
CA GLU A 311 -7.31 21.05 25.91
C GLU A 311 -8.36 20.87 24.81
N PHE A 312 -7.95 20.67 23.56
CA PHE A 312 -8.87 20.62 22.43
C PHE A 312 -8.39 19.70 21.31
N ASP A 313 -9.36 19.14 20.58
CA ASP A 313 -9.13 18.47 19.31
C ASP A 313 -9.15 19.49 18.17
N THR A 314 -8.46 19.18 17.08
CA THR A 314 -8.46 20.02 15.88
C THR A 314 -8.72 19.21 14.63
N VAL A 315 -9.48 19.80 13.70
CA VAL A 315 -9.66 19.28 12.35
C VAL A 315 -9.25 20.36 11.36
N GLY A 316 -8.26 20.06 10.53
CA GLY A 316 -7.89 20.86 9.37
C GLY A 316 -8.51 20.25 8.13
N VAL A 317 -9.22 21.06 7.35
CA VAL A 317 -9.70 20.70 6.02
C VAL A 317 -8.97 21.58 5.02
N TYR A 318 -8.24 20.92 4.12
CA TYR A 318 -7.37 21.53 3.13
C TYR A 318 -7.91 21.21 1.74
N LYS A 319 -7.88 22.21 0.86
CA LYS A 319 -8.04 21.99 -0.57
C LYS A 319 -6.71 21.46 -1.08
N ASP A 320 -6.76 20.34 -1.77
CA ASP A 320 -5.59 19.75 -2.40
C ASP A 320 -5.60 20.07 -3.90
N GLU A 321 -4.47 20.58 -4.40
CA GLU A 321 -4.34 21.00 -5.81
C GLU A 321 -3.58 19.98 -6.68
N PHE A 322 -3.28 18.79 -6.14
CA PHE A 322 -2.61 17.77 -6.93
C PHE A 322 -3.55 17.22 -8.02
N TYR A 323 -3.01 17.28 -9.26
CA TYR A 323 -3.47 16.81 -10.59
C TYR A 323 -4.11 17.85 -11.53
#